data_AF-A0A7W1PWJ1-F1
#
_entry.id   AF-A0A7W1PWJ1-F1
#
_cell.length_a   1.000
_cell.length_b   1.000
_cell.length_c   1.000
_cell.angle_alpha   90.00
_cell.angle_beta   90.00
_cell.angle_gamma   90.00
#
_symmetry.space_group_name_H-M   'P 1'
#
loop_
_entity.id
_entity.type
_entity.pdbx_description
1 polymer ?
#
loop_
_entity_poly.entity_id
_entity_poly.type
_entity_poly.pdbx_seq_one_letter_code
_entity_poly.pdbx_strand_id
1 'polypeptide(L)'
;MNKLHYKFIVKLIILTIAVSAIGELVFAIMPWEKPTVFYYIIAFYFVISAFTHWWLTGALKKNSRRFPAYFMGATSIKLFSSLIFIVLYSIKNPAEAKTFLLTFFLIYLIFSAFETTEILTFSSKYRKDSEPGNQG
;
A
#
# COMPACT_ATOMS: atom_id res chain seq x y z
N MET A 1 -20.18 -8.50 -3.61
CA MET A 1 -18.72 -8.29 -3.38
C MET A 1 -18.28 -9.24 -2.26
N ASN A 2 -17.31 -10.13 -2.49
CA ASN A 2 -16.91 -11.13 -1.48
C ASN A 2 -16.53 -10.45 -0.15
N LYS A 3 -16.99 -10.98 0.99
CA LYS A 3 -16.77 -10.41 2.35
C LYS A 3 -15.30 -10.07 2.64
N LEU A 4 -14.36 -10.74 1.97
CA LEU A 4 -12.91 -10.55 2.12
C LEU A 4 -12.40 -9.25 1.49
N HIS A 5 -12.85 -8.91 0.27
CA HIS A 5 -12.48 -7.65 -0.39
C HIS A 5 -13.04 -6.45 0.36
N TYR A 6 -14.28 -6.54 0.84
CA TYR A 6 -14.91 -5.49 1.63
C TYR A 6 -14.11 -5.20 2.91
N LYS A 7 -13.73 -6.24 3.66
CA LYS A 7 -12.91 -6.08 4.87
C LYS A 7 -11.56 -5.41 4.59
N PHE A 8 -10.89 -5.80 3.49
CA PHE A 8 -9.62 -5.19 3.11
C PHE A 8 -9.79 -3.70 2.80
N ILE A 9 -10.78 -3.34 1.97
CA ILE A 9 -11.04 -1.94 1.61
C ILE A 9 -11.40 -1.09 2.83
N VAL A 10 -12.21 -1.62 3.76
CA VAL A 10 -12.52 -0.91 5.02
C VAL A 10 -11.26 -0.65 5.84
N LYS A 11 -10.40 -1.67 6.02
CA LYS A 11 -9.11 -1.49 6.73
C LYS A 11 -8.21 -0.48 6.02
N LEU A 12 -8.16 -0.51 4.69
CA LEU A 12 -7.38 0.42 3.88
C LEU A 12 -7.89 1.85 4.03
N ILE A 13 -9.21 2.07 4.05
CA ILE A 13 -9.83 3.38 4.29
C ILE A 13 -9.49 3.87 5.71
N ILE A 14 -9.64 3.01 6.72
CA ILE A 14 -9.29 3.36 8.11
C ILE A 14 -7.80 3.75 8.20
N LEU A 15 -6.91 2.98 7.58
CA LEU A 15 -5.48 3.31 7.54
C LEU A 15 -5.24 4.66 6.85
N THR A 16 -5.90 4.91 5.73
CA THR A 16 -5.76 6.15 4.96
C THR A 16 -6.20 7.37 5.76
N ILE A 17 -7.33 7.26 6.45
CA ILE A 17 -7.84 8.31 7.35
C ILE A 17 -6.87 8.51 8.51
N ALA A 18 -6.39 7.44 9.14
CA ALA A 18 -5.45 7.51 10.25
C ALA A 18 -4.12 8.16 9.83
N VAL A 19 -3.53 7.75 8.70
CA VAL A 19 -2.28 8.34 8.18
C VAL A 19 -2.48 9.82 7.81
N SER A 20 -3.62 10.18 7.24
CA SER A 20 -3.93 11.58 6.92
C SER A 20 -4.04 12.43 8.20
N ALA A 21 -4.79 11.96 9.20
CA ALA A 21 -4.98 12.67 10.46
C ALA A 21 -3.67 12.78 11.27
N ILE A 22 -2.89 11.70 11.36
CA ILE A 22 -1.59 11.70 12.03
C ILE A 22 -0.62 12.61 11.29
N GLY A 23 -0.59 12.58 9.96
CA GLY A 23 0.30 13.44 9.18
C GLY A 23 -0.03 14.93 9.36
N GLU A 24 -1.30 15.31 9.34
CA GLU A 24 -1.71 16.69 9.67
C GLU A 24 -1.28 17.10 11.07
N LEU A 25 -1.46 16.23 12.07
CA LEU A 25 -1.02 16.49 13.44
C LEU A 25 0.50 16.66 13.53
N VAL A 26 1.26 15.81 12.83
CA VAL A 26 2.74 15.89 12.80
C VAL A 26 3.18 17.23 12.20
N PHE A 27 2.61 17.64 11.06
CA PHE A 27 2.97 18.92 10.42
C PHE A 27 2.44 20.14 11.17
N ALA A 28 1.40 20.01 12.00
CA ALA A 28 0.94 21.09 12.85
C ALA A 28 1.89 21.37 14.04
N ILE A 29 2.63 20.35 14.50
CA ILE A 29 3.50 20.43 15.69
C ILE A 29 4.98 20.61 15.29
N MET A 30 5.40 19.97 14.19
CA MET A 30 6.78 20.05 13.70
C MET A 30 7.01 21.34 12.91
N PRO A 31 8.20 21.96 13.00
CA PRO A 31 8.57 23.15 12.21
C PRO A 31 8.90 22.81 10.74
N TRP A 32 8.39 21.69 10.22
CA TRP A 32 8.67 21.23 8.86
C TRP A 32 7.54 21.64 7.93
N GLU A 33 7.91 22.22 6.78
CA GLU A 33 6.97 22.55 5.70
C GLU A 33 6.26 21.28 5.20
N LYS A 34 4.93 21.26 5.29
CA LYS A 34 4.13 20.18 4.72
C LYS A 34 4.27 20.19 3.20
N PRO A 35 4.69 19.08 2.54
CA PRO A 35 4.77 19.05 1.10
C PRO A 35 3.41 19.36 0.48
N THR A 36 3.38 20.21 -0.55
CA THR A 36 2.13 20.61 -1.22
C THR A 36 1.35 19.38 -1.74
N VAL A 37 2.09 18.32 -2.10
CA VAL A 37 1.52 17.07 -2.63
C VAL A 37 1.16 16.02 -1.57
N PHE A 38 1.17 16.35 -0.27
CA PHE A 38 0.95 15.40 0.82
C PHE A 38 -0.27 14.47 0.61
N TYR A 39 -1.44 15.05 0.32
CA TYR A 39 -2.66 14.27 0.07
C TYR A 39 -2.60 13.42 -1.21
N TYR A 40 -1.87 13.89 -2.23
CA TYR A 40 -1.66 13.13 -3.46
C TYR A 40 -0.78 11.90 -3.22
N ILE A 41 0.19 11.98 -2.31
CA ILE A 41 1.01 10.82 -1.90
C ILE A 41 0.11 9.77 -1.24
N ILE A 42 -0.76 10.20 -0.32
CA ILE A 42 -1.69 9.29 0.36
C ILE A 42 -2.66 8.66 -0.64
N ALA A 43 -3.24 9.45 -1.54
CA ALA A 43 -4.14 8.95 -2.58
C ALA A 43 -3.42 7.98 -3.53
N PHE A 44 -2.19 8.27 -3.91
CA PHE A 44 -1.35 7.38 -4.71
C PHE A 44 -1.18 6.01 -4.03
N TYR A 45 -0.82 6.00 -2.74
CA TYR A 45 -0.67 4.75 -2.00
C TYR A 45 -1.99 4.02 -1.79
N PHE A 46 -3.08 4.73 -1.54
CA PHE A 46 -4.41 4.11 -1.48
C PHE A 46 -4.76 3.38 -2.78
N VAL A 47 -4.58 4.03 -3.93
CA VAL A 47 -4.89 3.45 -5.24
C VAL A 47 -3.99 2.26 -5.54
N ILE A 48 -2.69 2.38 -5.29
CA ILE A 48 -1.74 1.29 -5.58
C ILE A 48 -1.98 0.07 -4.67
N SER A 49 -2.37 0.29 -3.41
CA SER A 49 -2.75 -0.77 -2.48
C SER A 49 -4.03 -1.48 -2.90
N ALA A 50 -5.06 -0.72 -3.30
CA ALA A 50 -6.31 -1.29 -3.80
C ALA A 50 -6.07 -2.12 -5.08
N PHE A 51 -5.26 -1.59 -6.01
CA PHE A 51 -4.87 -2.28 -7.23
C PHE A 51 -4.09 -3.56 -6.94
N THR A 52 -3.09 -3.49 -6.05
CA THR A 52 -2.28 -4.65 -5.64
C THR A 52 -3.16 -5.75 -5.07
N HIS A 53 -4.09 -5.41 -4.17
CA HIS A 53 -5.02 -6.38 -3.61
C HIS A 53 -5.90 -7.04 -4.67
N TRP A 54 -6.49 -6.26 -5.58
CA TRP A 54 -7.31 -6.78 -6.67
C TRP A 54 -6.52 -7.71 -7.58
N TRP A 55 -5.30 -7.31 -7.97
CA TRP A 55 -4.42 -8.11 -8.81
C TRP A 55 -4.05 -9.44 -8.15
N LEU A 56 -3.59 -9.40 -6.90
CA LEU A 56 -3.14 -10.59 -6.17
C LEU A 56 -4.27 -11.57 -5.91
N THR A 57 -5.43 -11.09 -5.51
CA THR A 57 -6.60 -11.95 -5.26
C THR A 57 -7.14 -12.59 -6.53
N GLY A 58 -7.03 -11.91 -7.69
CA GLY A 58 -7.29 -12.51 -8.99
C GLY A 58 -6.31 -13.64 -9.32
N ALA A 59 -5.02 -13.43 -9.06
CA ALA A 59 -3.97 -14.43 -9.27
C ALA A 59 -4.15 -15.68 -8.40
N LEU A 60 -4.51 -15.51 -7.11
CA LEU A 60 -4.75 -16.61 -6.17
C LEU A 60 -5.89 -17.53 -6.61
N LYS A 61 -6.97 -16.97 -7.16
CA LYS A 61 -8.09 -17.77 -7.69
C LYS A 61 -7.69 -18.60 -8.91
N LYS A 62 -6.75 -18.12 -9.72
CA LYS A 62 -6.36 -18.77 -10.98
C LYS A 62 -5.27 -19.82 -10.79
N ASN A 63 -4.24 -19.51 -10.01
CA ASN A 63 -3.14 -20.43 -9.73
C ASN A 63 -2.34 -19.98 -8.50
N SER A 64 -2.63 -20.57 -7.33
CA SER A 64 -1.95 -20.28 -6.06
C SER A 64 -0.42 -20.47 -6.15
N ARG A 65 0.07 -21.40 -6.99
CA ARG A 65 1.51 -21.68 -7.15
C ARG A 65 2.29 -20.52 -7.78
N ARG A 66 1.62 -19.62 -8.50
CA ARG A 66 2.23 -18.41 -9.09
C ARG A 66 2.10 -17.17 -8.22
N PHE A 67 1.45 -17.27 -7.05
CA PHE A 67 1.22 -16.14 -6.16
C PHE A 67 2.49 -15.35 -5.81
N PRO A 68 3.64 -15.99 -5.46
CA PRO A 68 4.86 -15.25 -5.14
C PRO A 68 5.36 -14.38 -6.30
N ALA A 69 5.27 -14.88 -7.55
CA ALA A 69 5.69 -14.13 -8.73
C ALA A 69 4.80 -12.90 -8.97
N TYR A 70 3.48 -13.02 -8.74
CA TYR A 70 2.56 -11.89 -8.84
C TYR A 70 2.77 -10.85 -7.74
N PHE A 71 3.04 -11.29 -6.51
CA PHE A 71 3.38 -10.40 -5.40
C PHE A 71 4.67 -9.61 -5.68
N MET A 72 5.71 -10.29 -6.16
CA MET A 72 6.96 -9.64 -6.58
C MET A 72 6.71 -8.63 -7.70
N GLY A 73 5.95 -9.00 -8.74
CA GLY A 73 5.61 -8.09 -9.84
C GLY A 73 4.88 -6.83 -9.38
N ALA A 74 3.85 -6.98 -8.52
CA ALA A 74 3.13 -5.83 -7.98
C ALA A 74 4.02 -4.93 -7.11
N THR A 75 4.90 -5.53 -6.30
CA THR A 75 5.87 -4.80 -5.49
C THR A 75 6.86 -4.03 -6.36
N SER A 76 7.38 -4.64 -7.44
CA SER A 76 8.26 -3.98 -8.40
C SER A 76 7.56 -2.81 -9.09
N ILE A 77 6.33 -2.99 -9.59
CA ILE A 77 5.54 -1.92 -10.21
C ILE A 77 5.37 -0.75 -9.24
N LYS A 78 5.05 -1.04 -7.97
CA LYS A 78 4.93 -0.02 -6.94
C LYS A 78 6.24 0.73 -6.72
N LEU A 79 7.35 0.01 -6.55
CA LEU A 79 8.67 0.61 -6.36
C LEU A 79 9.07 1.52 -7.53
N PHE A 80 8.94 1.05 -8.77
CA PHE A 80 9.27 1.87 -9.94
C PHE A 80 8.34 3.07 -10.10
N SER A 81 7.04 2.90 -9.88
CA SER A 81 6.07 4.01 -9.91
C SER A 81 6.40 5.06 -8.85
N SER A 82 6.75 4.60 -7.64
CA SER A 82 7.21 5.46 -6.54
C SER A 82 8.48 6.23 -6.90
N LEU A 83 9.49 5.56 -7.47
CA LEU A 83 10.74 6.22 -7.89
C LEU A 83 10.49 7.29 -8.96
N ILE A 84 9.67 6.99 -9.96
CA ILE A 84 9.30 7.95 -11.00
C ILE A 84 8.62 9.18 -10.37
N PHE A 85 7.65 8.95 -9.48
CA PHE A 85 6.95 10.04 -8.79
C PHE A 85 7.91 10.90 -7.95
N ILE A 86 8.81 10.25 -7.20
CA ILE A 86 9.81 10.95 -6.38
C ILE A 86 10.72 11.84 -7.23
N VAL A 87 11.26 11.30 -8.32
CA VAL A 87 12.22 12.00 -9.18
C VAL A 87 11.54 13.19 -9.86
N LEU A 88 10.36 12.98 -10.44
CA LEU A 88 9.62 14.02 -11.15
C LEU A 88 9.22 15.18 -10.23
N TYR A 89 8.82 14.89 -8.99
CA TYR A 89 8.47 15.94 -8.02
C TYR A 89 9.70 16.66 -7.49
N SER A 90 10.75 15.93 -7.11
CA SER A 90 11.94 16.51 -6.48
C SER A 90 12.71 17.44 -7.41
N ILE A 91 12.73 17.18 -8.72
CA ILE A 91 13.38 18.07 -9.70
C ILE A 91 12.59 19.39 -9.86
N LYS A 92 11.25 19.34 -9.77
CA LYS A 92 10.39 20.52 -9.92
C LYS A 92 10.33 21.38 -8.65
N ASN A 93 10.41 20.75 -7.47
CA ASN A 93 10.26 21.40 -6.18
C ASN A 93 11.46 21.09 -5.26
N PRO A 94 12.69 21.52 -5.61
CA PRO A 94 13.89 21.19 -4.84
C PRO A 94 13.85 21.73 -3.40
N ALA A 95 13.13 22.83 -3.15
CA ALA A 95 12.94 23.41 -1.82
C ALA A 95 12.21 22.45 -0.86
N GLU A 96 11.21 21.71 -1.35
CA GLU A 96 10.45 20.74 -0.56
C GLU A 96 11.04 19.32 -0.61
N ALA A 97 12.02 19.06 -1.48
CA ALA A 97 12.45 17.71 -1.83
C ALA A 97 12.86 16.84 -0.63
N LYS A 98 13.51 17.43 0.39
CA LYS A 98 13.92 16.70 1.60
C LYS A 98 12.71 16.23 2.41
N THR A 99 11.80 17.15 2.73
CA THR A 99 10.59 16.83 3.51
C THR A 99 9.68 15.91 2.71
N PHE A 100 9.48 16.20 1.42
CA PHE A 100 8.74 15.36 0.50
C PHE A 100 9.27 13.93 0.46
N LEU A 101 10.57 13.73 0.26
CA LEU A 101 11.17 12.40 0.19
C LEU A 101 10.96 11.62 1.49
N LEU A 102 11.19 12.27 2.65
CA LEU A 102 10.98 11.65 3.95
C LEU A 102 9.51 11.28 4.18
N THR A 103 8.59 12.19 3.89
CA THR A 103 7.14 11.94 4.01
C THR A 103 6.70 10.81 3.09
N PHE A 104 7.15 10.82 1.83
CA PHE A 104 6.86 9.78 0.86
C PHE A 104 7.37 8.42 1.33
N PHE A 105 8.59 8.38 1.87
CA PHE A 105 9.19 7.16 2.40
C PHE A 105 8.47 6.62 3.65
N LEU A 106 8.07 7.48 4.57
CA LEU A 106 7.31 7.06 5.76
C LEU A 106 5.93 6.49 5.38
N ILE A 107 5.22 7.17 4.48
CA ILE A 107 3.93 6.69 3.98
C ILE A 107 4.11 5.36 3.23
N TYR A 108 5.17 5.25 2.40
CA TYR A 108 5.53 4.00 1.73
C TYR A 108 5.67 2.83 2.70
N LEU A 109 6.42 3.02 3.80
CA LEU A 109 6.65 1.97 4.79
C LEU A 109 5.36 1.54 5.47
N ILE A 110 4.51 2.50 5.87
CA ILE A 110 3.24 2.22 6.53
C ILE A 110 2.32 1.39 5.63
N PHE A 111 2.11 1.84 4.39
CA PHE A 111 1.24 1.13 3.44
C PHE A 111 1.83 -0.22 3.01
N SER A 112 3.16 -0.31 2.84
CA SER A 112 3.82 -1.57 2.47
C SER A 112 3.77 -2.61 3.60
N ALA A 113 3.95 -2.19 4.85
CA ALA A 113 3.81 -3.08 6.01
C ALA A 113 2.36 -3.58 6.14
N PHE A 114 1.38 -2.67 6.01
CA PHE A 114 -0.03 -3.04 6.00
C PHE A 114 -0.36 -4.05 4.89
N GLU A 115 0.05 -3.80 3.65
CA GLU A 115 -0.21 -4.74 2.56
C GLU A 115 0.44 -6.10 2.79
N THR A 116 1.69 -6.12 3.22
CA THR A 116 2.43 -7.36 3.47
C THR A 116 1.72 -8.19 4.55
N THR A 117 1.27 -7.57 5.65
CA THR A 117 0.55 -8.28 6.72
C THR A 117 -0.81 -8.82 6.28
N GLU A 118 -1.59 -8.05 5.50
CA GLU A 118 -2.86 -8.53 4.95
C GLU A 118 -2.64 -9.68 3.95
N ILE A 119 -1.59 -9.61 3.15
CA ILE A 119 -1.20 -10.66 2.19
C ILE A 119 -0.80 -11.95 2.89
N LEU A 120 0.03 -11.88 3.93
CA LEU A 120 0.44 -13.05 4.72
C LEU A 120 -0.76 -13.70 5.43
N THR A 121 -1.68 -12.88 5.94
CA THR A 121 -2.93 -13.34 6.55
C THR A 121 -3.82 -14.04 5.50
N PHE A 122 -3.87 -13.50 4.28
CA PHE A 122 -4.64 -14.09 3.18
C PHE A 122 -4.03 -15.42 2.69
N SER A 123 -2.72 -15.46 2.47
CA SER A 123 -2.04 -16.63 1.93
C SER A 123 -2.06 -17.82 2.90
N SER A 124 -1.87 -17.55 4.20
CA SER A 124 -1.98 -18.58 5.24
C SER A 124 -3.38 -19.19 5.31
N LYS A 125 -4.43 -18.37 5.15
CA LYS A 125 -5.83 -18.83 5.11
C LYS A 125 -6.11 -19.72 3.90
N TYR A 126 -5.68 -19.30 2.71
CA TYR A 126 -5.87 -20.09 1.48
C TYR A 126 -5.11 -21.41 1.50
N ARG A 127 -3.92 -21.46 2.10
CA ARG A 127 -3.16 -22.71 2.26
C ARG A 127 -3.91 -23.72 3.13
N LYS A 128 -4.53 -23.26 4.21
CA LYS A 128 -5.29 -24.10 5.15
C LYS A 128 -6.59 -24.65 4.54
N ASP A 129 -7.27 -23.88 3.70
CA ASP A 129 -8.49 -24.32 3.01
C ASP A 129 -8.22 -25.31 1.84
N SER A 130 -6.97 -25.39 1.37
CA SER A 130 -6.54 -26.30 0.30
C SER A 130 -5.99 -27.66 0.78
N GLU A 131 -5.88 -27.89 2.10
CA GLU A 131 -5.50 -29.19 2.65
C GLU A 131 -6.72 -30.15 2.68
N PRO A 132 -6.59 -31.39 2.18
CA PRO A 132 -7.72 -32.30 1.94
C PRO A 132 -8.45 -32.80 3.20
N GLY A 133 -8.08 -32.35 4.40
CA GLY A 133 -8.67 -32.78 5.68
C GLY A 133 -9.68 -31.82 6.33
N ASN A 134 -9.95 -30.65 5.73
CA ASN A 134 -10.77 -29.59 6.36
C ASN A 134 -12.08 -29.26 5.62
N GLN A 135 -12.52 -30.13 4.69
CA GLN A 135 -13.83 -30.03 4.02
C GLN A 135 -14.89 -30.95 4.69
N GLY A 136 -14.84 -31.05 6.02
CA GLY A 136 -15.83 -31.77 6.83
C GLY A 136 -17.05 -30.92 7.15
#